data_AF-A0A955U7C9-F1
#
_entry.id   AF-A0A955U7C9-F1
#
_cell.length_a   1.000
_cell.length_b   1.000
_cell.length_c   1.000
_cell.angle_alpha   90.00
_cell.angle_beta   90.00
_cell.angle_gamma   90.00
#
_symmetry.space_group_name_H-M   'P 1'
#
loop_
_entity.id
_entity.type
_entity.pdbx_description
1 polymer ?
#
loop_
_entity_poly.entity_id
_entity_poly.type
_entity_poly.pdbx_seq_one_letter_code
_entity_poly.pdbx_strand_id
1 'polypeptide(L)'
;MADRLRTKMIVRDGEGRPVMVDDSTVDGEWADGDAEDVDCRCWGRCSTGESWTAQLWTEALTLRRVEVAKFQLGPVGATVGSGEAKDLGGLQLRGWSSVLGKADDDGDHRMTVIAVFEVGSAELREVELRVRILNRHGEEAESRDDSIRDPKGVCTLDVALWAKPRMITHGAEVEVTLRTWTPCGAASTEVFVLERGRL
;
A
#
# COMPACT_ATOMS: atom_id res chain seq x y z
N MET A 1 -15.27 1.70 -11.43
CA MET A 1 -13.86 1.95 -11.80
C MET A 1 -12.89 1.30 -10.84
N ALA A 2 -11.98 0.47 -11.36
CA ALA A 2 -10.86 -0.10 -10.61
C ALA A 2 -9.59 0.72 -10.89
N ASP A 3 -8.72 0.85 -9.89
CA ASP A 3 -7.44 1.56 -10.00
C ASP A 3 -6.26 0.57 -10.03
N ARG A 4 -6.51 -0.67 -9.61
CA ARG A 4 -5.49 -1.69 -9.42
C ARG A 4 -6.10 -3.07 -9.63
N LEU A 5 -5.36 -3.94 -10.29
CA LEU A 5 -5.64 -5.36 -10.37
C LEU A 5 -4.57 -6.12 -9.60
N ARG A 6 -4.99 -7.04 -8.75
CA ARG A 6 -4.10 -7.93 -8.03
C ARG A 6 -4.37 -9.35 -8.46
N THR A 7 -3.30 -10.04 -8.83
CA THR A 7 -3.37 -11.43 -9.28
C THR A 7 -2.47 -12.28 -8.39
N LYS A 8 -3.05 -13.30 -7.77
CA LYS A 8 -2.35 -14.26 -6.93
C LYS A 8 -2.46 -15.65 -7.53
N MET A 9 -1.32 -16.29 -7.76
CA MET A 9 -1.24 -17.68 -8.14
C MET A 9 -0.70 -18.50 -6.97
N ILE A 10 -1.41 -19.55 -6.60
CA ILE A 10 -0.95 -20.51 -5.59
C ILE A 10 -0.89 -21.89 -6.24
N VAL A 11 0.28 -22.53 -6.19
CA VAL A 11 0.45 -23.92 -6.62
C VAL A 11 0.63 -24.80 -5.40
N ARG A 12 -0.07 -25.93 -5.39
CA ARG A 12 -0.07 -26.91 -4.31
C ARG A 12 0.36 -28.28 -4.80
N ASP A 13 1.07 -29.02 -3.96
CA ASP A 13 1.41 -30.43 -4.22
C ASP A 13 0.18 -31.36 -4.07
N GLY A 14 0.39 -32.67 -4.28
CA GLY A 14 -0.65 -33.68 -4.14
C GLY A 14 -1.21 -33.84 -2.73
N GLU A 15 -0.52 -33.30 -1.71
CA GLU A 15 -0.97 -33.23 -0.31
C GLU A 15 -1.69 -31.90 0.00
N GLY A 16 -1.78 -30.97 -0.96
CA GLY A 16 -2.40 -29.66 -0.79
C GLY A 16 -1.50 -28.58 -0.17
N ARG A 17 -0.20 -28.84 0.03
CA ARG A 17 0.74 -27.86 0.59
C ARG A 17 1.18 -26.84 -0.45
N PRO A 18 1.26 -25.54 -0.12
CA PRO A 18 1.72 -24.53 -1.07
C PRO A 18 3.21 -24.75 -1.40
N VAL A 19 3.53 -24.93 -2.68
CA VAL A 19 4.90 -25.06 -3.19
C VAL A 19 5.36 -23.83 -3.97
N MET A 20 4.42 -22.99 -4.40
CA MET A 20 4.70 -21.69 -5.02
C MET A 20 3.54 -20.74 -4.71
N VAL A 21 3.89 -19.50 -4.38
CA VAL A 21 2.95 -18.38 -4.29
C VAL A 21 3.54 -17.24 -5.10
N ASP A 22 2.83 -16.79 -6.12
CA ASP A 22 3.14 -15.60 -6.89
C ASP A 22 2.03 -14.57 -6.64
N ASP A 23 2.41 -13.32 -6.42
CA ASP A 23 1.51 -12.22 -6.07
C ASP A 23 1.97 -11.00 -6.86
N SER A 24 1.20 -10.66 -7.88
CA SER A 24 1.49 -9.58 -8.81
C SER A 24 0.39 -8.52 -8.73
N THR A 25 0.78 -7.28 -8.99
CA THR A 25 -0.12 -6.13 -8.93
C THR A 25 0.14 -5.24 -10.13
N VAL A 26 -0.92 -4.80 -10.78
CA VAL A 26 -0.88 -3.88 -11.91
C VAL A 26 -1.76 -2.69 -11.56
N ASP A 27 -1.13 -1.53 -11.42
CA ASP A 27 -1.84 -0.25 -11.30
C ASP A 27 -2.27 0.22 -12.70
N GLY A 28 -3.47 0.77 -12.84
CA GLY A 28 -3.97 1.27 -14.11
C GLY A 28 -5.25 2.09 -13.97
N GLU A 29 -5.47 3.03 -14.88
CA GLU A 29 -6.75 3.72 -15.02
C GLU A 29 -7.65 2.87 -15.94
N TRP A 30 -8.46 2.00 -15.34
CA TRP A 30 -9.34 1.10 -16.08
C TRP A 30 -10.67 1.81 -16.33
N ALA A 31 -11.18 1.85 -17.57
CA ALA A 31 -12.53 2.36 -17.82
C ALA A 31 -13.59 1.42 -17.20
N ASP A 32 -14.81 1.91 -17.05
CA ASP A 32 -15.92 1.05 -16.60
C ASP A 32 -16.16 -0.07 -17.62
N GLY A 33 -16.04 -1.33 -17.16
CA GLY A 33 -16.11 -2.53 -18.00
C GLY A 33 -14.76 -3.14 -18.36
N ASP A 34 -13.67 -2.36 -18.37
CA ASP A 34 -12.33 -2.87 -18.77
C ASP A 34 -11.80 -3.93 -17.80
N ALA A 35 -12.21 -3.86 -16.53
CA ALA A 35 -11.82 -4.84 -15.50
C ALA A 35 -12.41 -6.25 -15.77
N GLU A 36 -13.49 -6.35 -16.55
CA GLU A 36 -14.10 -7.63 -16.95
C GLU A 36 -13.34 -8.29 -18.12
N ASP A 37 -12.56 -7.52 -18.88
CA ASP A 37 -11.81 -7.95 -20.07
C ASP A 37 -10.30 -8.15 -19.81
N VAL A 38 -9.88 -8.20 -18.53
CA VAL A 38 -8.46 -8.36 -18.19
C VAL A 38 -8.05 -9.82 -18.32
N ASP A 39 -7.30 -10.12 -19.37
CA ASP A 39 -6.59 -11.40 -19.51
C ASP A 39 -5.37 -11.43 -18.57
N CYS A 40 -5.57 -11.95 -17.36
CA CYS A 40 -4.50 -12.18 -16.39
C CYS A 40 -3.76 -13.49 -16.71
N ARG A 41 -2.52 -13.39 -17.18
CA ARG A 41 -1.66 -14.57 -17.42
C ARG A 41 -0.55 -14.64 -16.39
N CYS A 42 -0.54 -15.70 -15.59
CA CYS A 42 0.57 -16.06 -14.72
C CYS A 42 1.32 -17.28 -15.28
N TRP A 43 2.64 -17.28 -15.14
CA TRP A 43 3.49 -18.40 -15.56
C TRP A 43 4.24 -18.93 -14.35
N GLY A 44 4.06 -20.21 -14.06
CA GLY A 44 4.73 -20.90 -12.97
C GLY A 44 5.55 -22.08 -13.47
N ARG A 45 6.78 -22.24 -12.98
CA ARG A 45 7.56 -23.47 -13.20
C ARG A 45 7.77 -24.14 -11.85
N CYS A 46 7.17 -25.30 -11.65
CA CYS A 46 7.39 -26.13 -10.47
C CYS A 46 7.95 -27.50 -10.88
N SER A 47 8.90 -28.02 -10.11
CA SER A 47 9.41 -29.37 -10.27
C SER A 47 8.96 -30.23 -9.09
N THR A 48 7.71 -30.68 -9.13
CA THR A 48 7.22 -31.69 -8.19
C THR A 48 7.17 -33.04 -8.90
N GLY A 49 7.53 -34.11 -8.18
CA GLY A 49 7.48 -35.49 -8.72
C GLY A 49 6.07 -36.08 -8.83
N GLU A 50 5.03 -35.30 -8.47
CA GLU A 50 3.67 -35.73 -8.15
C GLU A 50 2.61 -34.87 -8.84
N SER A 51 1.32 -35.19 -8.63
CA SER A 51 0.20 -34.35 -9.06
C SER A 51 0.23 -32.99 -8.35
N TRP A 52 -0.32 -31.97 -8.99
CA TRP A 52 -0.38 -30.62 -8.43
C TRP A 52 -1.65 -29.90 -8.87
N THR A 53 -2.03 -28.90 -8.07
CA THR A 53 -3.14 -27.99 -8.39
C THR A 53 -2.63 -26.56 -8.43
N ALA A 54 -3.12 -25.77 -9.37
CA ALA A 54 -2.86 -24.34 -9.43
C ALA A 54 -4.18 -23.60 -9.27
N GLN A 55 -4.18 -22.58 -8.43
CA GLN A 55 -5.29 -21.68 -8.25
C GLN A 55 -4.83 -20.28 -8.62
N LEU A 56 -5.51 -19.68 -9.59
CA LEU A 56 -5.37 -18.28 -9.95
C LEU A 56 -6.53 -17.52 -9.33
N TRP A 57 -6.21 -16.40 -8.69
CA TRP A 57 -7.18 -15.52 -8.09
C TRP A 57 -6.87 -14.09 -8.54
N THR A 58 -7.88 -13.42 -9.07
CA THR A 58 -7.75 -12.04 -9.52
C THR A 58 -8.81 -11.19 -8.82
N GLU A 59 -8.38 -10.07 -8.27
CA GLU A 59 -9.26 -9.08 -7.68
C GLU A 59 -9.01 -7.68 -8.26
N ALA A 60 -10.10 -6.95 -8.47
CA ALA A 60 -10.07 -5.56 -8.84
C ALA A 60 -10.24 -4.68 -7.61
N LEU A 61 -9.39 -3.67 -7.47
CA LEU A 61 -9.28 -2.79 -6.31
C LEU A 61 -9.49 -1.33 -6.70
N THR A 62 -10.32 -0.62 -5.94
CA THR A 62 -10.51 0.83 -6.03
C THR A 62 -9.59 1.50 -5.02
N LEU A 63 -8.90 2.55 -5.46
CA LEU A 63 -8.04 3.38 -4.66
C LEU A 63 -8.78 4.62 -4.18
N ARG A 64 -8.86 4.78 -2.87
CA ARG A 64 -9.25 6.05 -2.26
C ARG A 64 -8.05 6.74 -1.66
N ARG A 65 -7.91 8.05 -1.94
CA ARG A 65 -6.88 8.92 -1.38
C ARG A 65 -7.54 9.91 -0.42
N VAL A 66 -6.98 10.05 0.78
CA VAL A 66 -7.45 11.04 1.75
C VAL A 66 -6.27 11.80 2.32
N GLU A 67 -6.35 13.13 2.30
CA GLU A 67 -5.37 13.98 2.98
C GLU A 67 -5.53 13.80 4.51
N VAL A 68 -4.46 13.33 5.14
CA VAL A 68 -4.35 13.25 6.60
C VAL A 68 -3.95 14.61 7.14
N ALA A 69 -2.90 15.19 6.56
CA ALA A 69 -2.36 16.47 6.97
C ALA A 69 -1.53 17.14 5.87
N LYS A 70 -1.46 18.46 5.97
CA LYS A 70 -0.59 19.30 5.16
C LYS A 70 0.01 20.39 6.05
N PHE A 71 1.33 20.46 6.15
CA PHE A 71 2.01 21.37 7.07
C PHE A 71 3.39 21.78 6.58
N GLN A 72 3.92 22.87 7.13
CA GLN A 72 5.26 23.35 6.85
C GLN A 72 6.29 22.60 7.70
N LEU A 73 7.38 22.16 7.07
CA LEU A 73 8.47 21.46 7.75
C LEU A 73 9.08 22.35 8.82
N GLY A 74 8.92 21.95 10.08
CA GLY A 74 9.37 22.72 11.25
C GLY A 74 10.87 22.60 11.51
N PRO A 75 11.39 23.32 12.52
CA PRO A 75 12.76 23.16 12.98
C PRO A 75 13.00 21.76 13.58
N VAL A 76 14.27 21.41 13.75
CA VAL A 76 14.68 20.15 14.40
C VAL A 76 14.05 20.02 15.79
N GLY A 77 13.49 18.85 16.09
CA GLY A 77 12.76 18.58 17.33
C GLY A 77 11.32 19.09 17.33
N ALA A 78 10.87 19.81 16.30
CA ALA A 78 9.47 20.17 16.17
C ALA A 78 8.62 18.91 16.04
N THR A 79 7.49 18.93 16.74
CA THR A 79 6.44 17.92 16.65
C THR A 79 5.17 18.57 16.15
N VAL A 80 4.56 17.98 15.13
CA VAL A 80 3.27 18.40 14.58
C VAL A 80 2.36 17.18 14.57
N GLY A 81 1.11 17.31 14.98
CA GLY A 81 0.19 16.17 15.01
C GLY A 81 -1.19 16.54 15.51
N SER A 82 -2.11 15.58 15.40
CA SER A 82 -3.45 15.69 15.94
C SER A 82 -3.91 14.34 16.50
N GLY A 83 -4.60 14.38 17.63
CA GLY A 83 -5.33 13.24 18.19
C GLY A 83 -6.83 13.28 17.87
N GLU A 84 -7.26 14.21 17.02
CA GLU A 84 -8.66 14.29 16.60
C GLU A 84 -9.00 13.11 15.69
N ALA A 85 -10.08 12.41 16.04
CA ALA A 85 -10.53 11.28 15.25
C ALA A 85 -11.18 11.75 13.95
N LYS A 86 -10.75 11.20 12.82
CA LYS A 86 -11.28 11.54 11.48
C LYS A 86 -11.80 10.28 10.79
N ASP A 87 -13.04 10.30 10.34
CA ASP A 87 -13.60 9.23 9.50
C ASP A 87 -13.07 9.39 8.07
N LEU A 88 -12.47 8.31 7.56
CA LEU A 88 -11.90 8.20 6.22
C LEU A 88 -12.72 7.24 5.34
N GLY A 89 -13.97 6.95 5.76
CA GLY A 89 -14.97 6.14 5.11
C GLY A 89 -14.66 4.65 5.18
N GLY A 90 -14.95 4.08 6.35
CA GLY A 90 -14.67 2.68 6.68
C GLY A 90 -13.39 2.47 7.50
N LEU A 91 -12.61 3.54 7.64
CA LEU A 91 -11.39 3.58 8.44
C LEU A 91 -11.41 4.86 9.28
N GLN A 92 -11.08 4.74 10.55
CA GLN A 92 -11.04 5.87 11.47
C GLN A 92 -9.59 6.20 11.81
N LEU A 93 -9.10 7.37 11.39
CA LEU A 93 -7.85 7.90 11.90
C LEU A 93 -8.05 8.23 13.38
N ARG A 94 -7.24 7.63 14.26
CA ARG A 94 -7.26 7.86 15.71
C ARG A 94 -6.28 8.95 16.13
N GLY A 95 -5.22 9.14 15.35
CA GLY A 95 -4.27 10.22 15.53
C GLY A 95 -3.09 10.08 14.60
N TRP A 96 -2.32 11.14 14.49
CA TRP A 96 -1.07 11.15 13.74
C TRP A 96 -0.09 12.14 14.35
N SER A 97 1.20 11.91 14.10
CA SER A 97 2.26 12.82 14.50
C SER A 97 3.43 12.75 13.54
N SER A 98 4.11 13.87 13.35
CA SER A 98 5.38 14.00 12.67
C SER A 98 6.42 14.58 13.62
N VAL A 99 7.62 14.00 13.61
CA VAL A 99 8.79 14.50 14.36
C VAL A 99 9.97 14.59 13.42
N LEU A 100 10.65 15.74 13.43
CA LEU A 100 11.92 15.93 12.76
C LEU A 100 13.08 15.66 13.73
N GLY A 101 13.80 14.57 13.49
CA GLY A 101 14.91 14.11 14.31
C GLY A 101 16.22 14.87 14.08
N LYS A 102 17.25 14.43 14.80
CA LYS A 102 18.61 14.96 14.67
C LYS A 102 19.19 14.68 13.28
N ALA A 103 20.12 15.53 12.87
CA ALA A 103 20.92 15.30 11.68
C ALA A 103 21.78 14.03 11.83
N ASP A 104 22.00 13.33 10.72
CA ASP A 104 23.06 12.35 10.58
C ASP A 104 24.42 13.02 10.30
N ASP A 105 25.42 12.21 9.95
CA ASP A 105 26.79 12.68 9.67
C ASP A 105 26.88 13.56 8.41
N ASP A 106 25.91 13.43 7.48
CA ASP A 106 25.81 14.23 6.25
C ASP A 106 25.01 15.52 6.45
N GLY A 107 24.45 15.72 7.65
CA GLY A 107 23.60 16.86 7.98
C GLY A 107 22.13 16.66 7.60
N ASP A 108 21.73 15.49 7.13
CA ASP A 108 20.35 15.20 6.73
C ASP A 108 19.51 14.78 7.95
N HIS A 109 18.29 15.29 8.03
CA HIS A 109 17.43 15.10 9.19
C HIS A 109 16.38 14.03 8.93
N ARG A 110 16.29 13.03 9.81
CA ARG A 110 15.25 12.01 9.71
C ARG A 110 13.91 12.55 10.17
N MET A 111 12.95 12.69 9.27
CA MET A 111 11.55 12.92 9.61
C MET A 111 10.84 11.59 9.78
N THR A 112 10.08 11.44 10.85
CA THR A 112 9.26 10.26 11.12
C THR A 112 7.81 10.69 11.22
N VAL A 113 6.92 10.01 10.50
CA VAL A 113 5.47 10.26 10.53
C VAL A 113 4.77 8.97 10.93
N ILE A 114 4.02 9.03 12.02
CA ILE A 114 3.25 7.90 12.54
C ILE A 114 1.77 8.25 12.41
N ALA A 115 0.99 7.32 11.87
CA ALA A 115 -0.46 7.41 11.85
C ALA A 115 -1.06 6.16 12.49
N VAL A 116 -2.03 6.35 13.38
CA VAL A 116 -2.80 5.28 14.02
C VAL A 116 -4.21 5.34 13.48
N PHE A 117 -4.69 4.20 13.01
CA PHE A 117 -6.04 4.07 12.47
C PHE A 117 -6.71 2.80 12.97
N GLU A 118 -8.03 2.79 12.90
CA GLU A 118 -8.86 1.65 13.22
C GLU A 118 -9.68 1.29 11.99
N VAL A 119 -9.53 0.04 11.56
CA VAL A 119 -10.34 -0.54 10.49
C VAL A 119 -11.69 -0.91 11.08
N GLY A 120 -12.74 -0.28 10.56
CA GLY A 120 -14.11 -0.60 10.92
C GLY A 120 -14.60 -1.87 10.23
N SER A 121 -15.81 -1.84 9.70
CA SER A 121 -16.41 -2.95 8.96
C SER A 121 -16.05 -2.97 7.47
N ALA A 122 -15.19 -2.06 7.00
CA ALA A 122 -14.81 -2.01 5.58
C ALA A 122 -13.87 -3.16 5.23
N GLU A 123 -14.13 -3.80 4.09
CA GLU A 123 -13.21 -4.78 3.52
C GLU A 123 -12.05 -4.02 2.85
N LEU A 124 -10.95 -3.87 3.59
CA LEU A 124 -9.71 -3.26 3.11
C LEU A 124 -8.71 -4.35 2.74
N ARG A 125 -8.14 -4.25 1.54
CA ARG A 125 -7.04 -5.11 1.09
C ARG A 125 -5.68 -4.54 1.42
N GLU A 126 -5.57 -3.22 1.41
CA GLU A 126 -4.34 -2.52 1.73
C GLU A 126 -4.63 -1.11 2.23
N VAL A 127 -3.81 -0.67 3.17
CA VAL A 127 -3.75 0.72 3.63
C VAL A 127 -2.29 1.16 3.55
N GLU A 128 -2.03 2.24 2.83
CA GLU A 128 -0.71 2.83 2.65
C GLU A 128 -0.72 4.27 3.19
N LEU A 129 0.27 4.61 4.00
CA LEU A 129 0.56 5.97 4.40
C LEU A 129 1.67 6.47 3.48
N ARG A 130 1.40 7.49 2.69
CA ARG A 130 2.41 8.15 1.86
C ARG A 130 2.72 9.53 2.41
N VAL A 131 4.01 9.82 2.55
CA VAL A 131 4.52 11.12 2.97
C VAL A 131 5.36 11.70 1.85
N ARG A 132 5.12 12.97 1.52
CA ARG A 132 5.86 13.72 0.50
C ARG A 132 6.41 15.00 1.12
N ILE A 133 7.65 15.34 0.80
CA ILE A 133 8.20 16.68 1.03
C ILE A 133 8.18 17.40 -0.31
N LEU A 134 7.49 18.53 -0.36
CA LEU A 134 7.40 19.41 -1.51
C LEU A 134 8.33 20.60 -1.32
N ASN A 135 9.05 20.96 -2.37
CA ASN A 135 9.83 22.18 -2.38
C ASN A 135 8.92 23.43 -2.46
N ARG A 136 9.51 24.63 -2.40
CA ARG A 136 8.78 25.91 -2.50
C ARG A 136 7.99 26.12 -3.80
N HIS A 137 8.23 25.30 -4.82
CA HIS A 137 7.53 25.31 -6.10
C HIS A 137 6.41 24.25 -6.16
N GLY A 138 6.20 23.49 -5.07
CA GLY A 138 5.21 22.41 -5.00
C GLY A 138 5.68 21.09 -5.63
N GLU A 139 6.93 20.99 -6.04
CA GLU A 139 7.48 19.78 -6.67
C GLU A 139 7.94 18.79 -5.59
N GLU A 140 7.75 17.49 -5.84
CA GLU A 140 8.20 16.43 -4.93
C GLU A 140 9.73 16.42 -4.85
N ALA A 141 10.25 16.69 -3.66
CA ALA A 141 11.67 16.67 -3.37
C ALA A 141 12.11 15.33 -2.73
N GLU A 142 11.20 14.70 -1.99
CA GLU A 142 11.39 13.40 -1.35
C GLU A 142 10.01 12.76 -1.12
N SER A 143 9.92 11.44 -1.20
CA SER A 143 8.71 10.72 -0.80
C SER A 143 9.00 9.32 -0.29
N ARG A 144 8.14 8.87 0.62
CA ARG A 144 8.19 7.52 1.16
C ARG A 144 6.79 7.06 1.53
N ASP A 145 6.61 5.75 1.53
CA ASP A 145 5.39 5.10 1.94
C ASP A 145 5.68 3.89 2.82
N ASP A 146 4.65 3.52 3.58
CA ASP A 146 4.58 2.29 4.36
C ASP A 146 3.15 1.75 4.21
N SER A 147 2.99 0.42 4.14
CA SER A 147 1.69 -0.20 3.89
C SER A 147 1.44 -1.46 4.72
N ILE A 148 0.17 -1.67 5.05
CA ILE A 148 -0.32 -2.88 5.70
C ILE A 148 -1.35 -3.54 4.78
N ARG A 149 -1.14 -4.83 4.53
CA ARG A 149 -2.07 -5.69 3.79
C ARG A 149 -3.08 -6.35 4.70
N ASP A 150 -4.30 -6.50 4.20
CA ASP A 150 -5.46 -7.07 4.88
C ASP A 150 -5.60 -6.59 6.34
N PRO A 151 -5.56 -5.25 6.59
CA PRO A 151 -5.51 -4.71 7.94
C PRO A 151 -6.80 -5.01 8.72
N LYS A 152 -6.67 -5.23 10.04
CA LYS A 152 -7.78 -5.54 10.94
C LYS A 152 -7.59 -4.85 12.28
N GLY A 153 -8.67 -4.33 12.86
CA GLY A 153 -8.65 -3.67 14.16
C GLY A 153 -7.80 -2.40 14.14
N VAL A 154 -7.05 -2.15 15.21
CA VAL A 154 -6.14 -1.01 15.32
C VAL A 154 -4.82 -1.32 14.62
N CYS A 155 -4.39 -0.42 13.77
CA CYS A 155 -3.19 -0.51 12.97
C CYS A 155 -2.37 0.79 13.08
N THR A 156 -1.06 0.66 12.91
CA THR A 156 -0.12 1.78 12.95
C THR A 156 0.78 1.69 11.73
N LEU A 157 0.92 2.79 11.00
CA LEU A 157 1.90 2.96 9.93
C LEU A 157 2.95 3.97 10.38
N ASP A 158 4.20 3.69 10.05
CA ASP A 158 5.34 4.56 10.36
C ASP A 158 6.18 4.76 9.09
N VAL A 159 6.24 6.01 8.64
CA VAL A 159 7.00 6.41 7.47
C VAL A 159 8.16 7.30 7.91
N ALA A 160 9.37 6.86 7.59
CA ALA A 160 10.59 7.63 7.79
C ALA A 160 11.23 8.05 6.46
N LEU A 161 11.58 9.32 6.37
CA LEU A 161 12.24 9.92 5.20
C LEU A 161 13.25 10.99 5.63
N TRP A 162 14.14 11.37 4.73
CA TRP A 162 15.22 12.30 5.02
C TRP A 162 14.94 13.69 4.47
N ALA A 163 15.08 14.69 5.32
CA ALA A 163 14.93 16.10 4.98
C ALA A 163 16.29 16.78 4.98
N LYS A 164 16.67 17.36 3.83
CA LYS A 164 17.92 18.09 3.70
C LYS A 164 17.85 19.44 4.44
N PRO A 165 18.96 19.98 4.98
CA PRO A 165 18.96 21.29 5.66
C PRO A 165 18.29 22.41 4.86
N ARG A 166 18.55 22.45 3.55
CA ARG A 166 17.94 23.44 2.64
C ARG A 166 16.40 23.36 2.58
N MET A 167 15.80 22.19 2.80
CA MET A 167 14.35 22.01 2.80
C MET A 167 13.74 22.64 4.05
N ILE A 168 14.41 22.47 5.19
CA ILE A 168 14.01 23.07 6.46
C ILE A 168 14.11 24.59 6.39
N THR A 169 15.26 25.12 5.95
CA THR A 169 15.50 26.58 5.87
C THR A 169 14.53 27.31 4.95
N HIS A 170 14.09 26.66 3.87
CA HIS A 170 13.17 27.28 2.90
C HIS A 170 11.69 27.05 3.19
N GLY A 171 11.33 26.36 4.29
CA GLY A 171 9.93 26.01 4.57
C GLY A 171 9.37 25.08 3.50
N ALA A 172 9.99 23.90 3.34
CA ALA A 172 9.39 22.85 2.53
C ALA A 172 8.04 22.44 3.12
N GLU A 173 7.10 22.09 2.25
CA GLU A 173 5.78 21.63 2.66
C GLU A 173 5.77 20.10 2.77
N VAL A 174 5.06 19.56 3.74
CA VAL A 174 4.88 18.12 3.94
C VAL A 174 3.42 17.77 3.71
N GLU A 175 3.19 16.81 2.82
CA GLU A 175 1.88 16.22 2.57
C GLU A 175 1.85 14.79 3.09
N VAL A 176 0.85 14.49 3.91
CA VAL A 176 0.59 13.15 4.44
C VAL A 176 -0.74 12.68 3.88
N THR A 177 -0.70 11.62 3.08
CA THR A 177 -1.87 11.05 2.42
C THR A 177 -2.05 9.60 2.86
N LEU A 178 -3.28 9.24 3.22
CA LEU A 178 -3.66 7.85 3.37
C LEU A 178 -4.27 7.35 2.06
N ARG A 179 -3.82 6.18 1.62
CA ARG A 179 -4.34 5.46 0.47
C ARG A 179 -4.93 4.15 0.94
N THR A 180 -6.13 3.85 0.49
CA THR A 180 -6.82 2.61 0.85
C THR A 180 -7.31 1.91 -0.39
N TRP A 181 -7.12 0.59 -0.45
CA TRP A 181 -7.61 -0.26 -1.53
C TRP A 181 -8.75 -1.14 -1.04
N THR A 182 -9.90 -1.01 -1.69
CA THR A 182 -11.12 -1.79 -1.43
C THR A 182 -11.48 -2.62 -2.65
N PRO A 183 -12.00 -3.85 -2.50
CA PRO A 183 -12.53 -4.62 -3.63
C PRO A 183 -13.65 -3.87 -4.38
N CYS A 184 -13.61 -3.89 -5.72
CA CYS A 184 -14.64 -3.27 -6.58
C CYS A 184 -15.85 -4.17 -6.83
N GLY A 185 -15.78 -5.44 -6.44
CA GLY A 185 -16.73 -6.49 -6.84
C GLY A 185 -16.25 -7.87 -6.42
N ALA A 186 -16.90 -8.91 -6.94
CA ALA A 186 -16.50 -10.29 -6.68
C ALA A 186 -15.13 -10.57 -7.31
N ALA A 187 -14.21 -11.13 -6.54
CA ALA A 187 -12.97 -11.67 -7.08
C ALA A 187 -13.26 -12.88 -7.97
N SER A 188 -12.59 -12.98 -9.11
CA SER A 188 -12.64 -14.18 -9.94
C SER A 188 -11.60 -15.18 -9.42
N THR A 189 -11.97 -16.45 -9.42
CA THR A 189 -11.08 -17.53 -9.01
C THR A 189 -11.18 -18.64 -10.03
N GLU A 190 -10.06 -18.95 -10.66
CA GLU A 190 -9.95 -20.07 -11.58
C GLU A 190 -9.04 -21.14 -10.97
N VAL A 191 -9.53 -22.37 -10.91
CA VAL A 191 -8.76 -23.50 -10.40
C VAL A 191 -8.41 -24.40 -11.58
N PHE A 192 -7.12 -24.56 -11.79
CA PHE A 192 -6.55 -25.45 -12.78
C PHE A 192 -6.03 -26.69 -12.07
N VAL A 193 -6.59 -27.85 -12.42
CA VAL A 193 -6.04 -29.13 -12.01
C VAL A 193 -5.21 -29.65 -13.17
N LEU A 194 -3.90 -29.74 -12.97
CA LEU A 194 -2.98 -30.25 -13.97
C LEU A 194 -2.47 -31.61 -13.49
N GLU A 195 -3.15 -32.65 -13.95
CA GLU A 195 -2.69 -34.01 -13.77
C GLU A 195 -1.53 -34.29 -14.71
N ARG A 196 -0.64 -35.19 -14.30
CA ARG A 196 0.58 -35.53 -15.03
C ARG A 196 0.25 -36.16 -16.38
N GLY A 197 0.06 -35.34 -17.41
CA GLY A 197 0.16 -35.74 -18.80
C GLY A 197 1.63 -36.00 -19.12
N ARG A 198 1.97 -37.22 -19.54
CA ARG A 198 3.28 -37.49 -20.14
C ARG A 198 3.42 -36.56 -21.36
N LEU A 199 4.41 -35.65 -21.32
CA LEU A 199 4.91 -34.98 -22.51
C LEU A 199 5.43 -36.03 -23.52
#